data_AF-A0A2W6TXQ7-F1
#
_entry.id   AF-A0A2W6TXQ7-F1
#
_cell.length_a   1.000
_cell.length_b   1.000
_cell.length_c   1.000
_cell.angle_alpha   90.00
_cell.angle_beta   90.00
_cell.angle_gamma   90.00
#
_symmetry.space_group_name_H-M   'P 1'
#
loop_
_entity.id
_entity.type
_entity.pdbx_description
1 polymer ?
#
loop_
_entity_poly.entity_id
_entity_poly.type
_entity_poly.pdbx_seq_one_letter_code
_entity_poly.pdbx_strand_id
1 'polypeptide(L)'
;MNPLLSSMRRQPLMPWLIVLQITVACAILCNTLFLLAQQAGPLLIDDGIADKEVIVIDQIVRPDGNWTAAQASVGADALAAIPGVKRATAVVGAPMRETLTMVYDLKSPNGPTVQVSGFIGKQLIDTLGLQLSRGRDFLDNEYADLQLGDDANTASTPIIITEALGRTLFDGNPVGQALTSGDGSSHYVVVGVVAHLLRYQLSELDDGKAEYAILLPRRPAGLPLLSFVVRAEADQRDAVIKAVPGVLQTVYAGQMAKSFNPVVSSYEQLRSNGMRNRRAAVWLLLTVNAVVATITLIGIASLSGYWIQQRTRQIGIRRALGATRSQVMHHFLAENLLLTVGGLLIGLLLALLINQWLMQHYELPRLPWAYLLVAGGLMLLLGQVAVAAPARRAAQLPPASATRSV
;
A
#
# COMPACT_ATOMS: atom_id res chain seq x y z
N MET A 1 42.51 13.07 -23.67
CA MET A 1 41.57 11.96 -23.99
C MET A 1 41.89 10.78 -23.10
N ASN A 2 41.01 10.42 -22.16
CA ASN A 2 41.30 9.45 -21.11
C ASN A 2 41.66 8.06 -21.69
N PRO A 3 42.78 7.45 -21.29
CA PRO A 3 43.22 6.13 -21.79
C PRO A 3 42.22 4.99 -21.48
N LEU A 4 41.26 5.24 -20.57
CA LEU A 4 40.13 4.35 -20.26
C LEU A 4 39.19 4.18 -21.47
N LEU A 5 38.79 5.28 -22.12
CA LEU A 5 37.83 5.30 -23.23
C LEU A 5 38.42 4.76 -24.54
N SER A 6 39.73 4.91 -24.75
CA SER A 6 40.39 4.41 -25.96
C SER A 6 40.45 2.89 -26.05
N SER A 7 40.40 2.19 -24.90
CA SER A 7 40.44 0.73 -24.86
C SER A 7 39.11 0.09 -25.27
N MET A 8 37.98 0.75 -24.94
CA MET A 8 36.62 0.28 -25.27
C MET A 8 36.29 0.40 -26.76
N ARG A 9 36.88 1.38 -27.44
CA ARG A 9 36.58 1.69 -28.85
C ARG A 9 37.13 0.67 -29.84
N ARG A 10 38.06 -0.20 -29.44
CA ARG A 10 38.69 -1.21 -30.31
C ARG A 10 37.94 -2.55 -30.36
N GLN A 11 37.15 -2.88 -29.33
CA GLN A 11 36.31 -4.09 -29.28
C GLN A 11 34.99 -3.75 -28.55
N PRO A 12 34.00 -3.15 -29.25
CA PRO A 12 32.86 -2.52 -28.59
C PRO A 12 31.84 -3.50 -28.02
N LEU A 13 31.80 -4.75 -28.50
CA LEU A 13 30.72 -5.69 -28.21
C LEU A 13 30.55 -5.99 -26.71
N MET A 14 31.64 -6.35 -26.02
CA MET A 14 31.58 -6.74 -24.60
C MET A 14 31.15 -5.58 -23.69
N PRO A 15 31.77 -4.38 -23.77
CA PRO A 15 31.27 -3.21 -23.03
C PRO A 15 29.83 -2.84 -23.35
N TRP A 16 29.41 -2.96 -24.62
CA TRP A 16 28.02 -2.68 -25.01
C TRP A 16 27.02 -3.67 -24.40
N LEU A 17 27.35 -4.96 -24.37
CA LEU A 17 26.52 -5.98 -23.75
C LEU A 17 26.37 -5.75 -22.24
N ILE A 18 27.45 -5.37 -21.56
CA ILE A 18 27.41 -5.00 -20.13
C ILE A 18 26.50 -3.79 -19.92
N VAL A 19 26.66 -2.73 -20.73
CA VAL A 19 25.81 -1.53 -20.65
C VAL A 19 24.35 -1.89 -20.91
N LEU A 20 24.05 -2.66 -21.97
CA LEU A 20 22.68 -3.08 -22.31
C LEU A 20 22.05 -3.91 -21.18
N GLN A 21 22.79 -4.86 -20.61
CA GLN A 21 22.31 -5.67 -19.51
C GLN A 21 21.98 -4.80 -18.29
N ILE A 22 22.88 -3.86 -17.93
CA ILE A 22 22.67 -2.93 -16.83
C ILE A 22 21.46 -2.03 -17.11
N THR A 23 21.33 -1.51 -18.32
CA THR A 23 20.19 -0.69 -18.75
C THR A 23 18.86 -1.42 -18.52
N VAL A 24 18.74 -2.65 -19.03
CA VAL A 24 17.50 -3.45 -18.91
C VAL A 24 17.22 -3.82 -17.46
N ALA A 25 18.22 -4.32 -16.74
CA ALA A 25 18.06 -4.72 -15.35
C ALA A 25 17.74 -3.51 -14.44
N CYS A 26 18.33 -2.35 -14.70
CA CYS A 26 17.99 -1.11 -14.01
C CYS A 26 16.55 -0.70 -14.29
N ALA A 27 16.11 -0.73 -15.55
CA ALA A 27 14.75 -0.36 -15.91
C ALA A 27 13.71 -1.27 -15.24
N ILE A 28 13.99 -2.59 -15.19
CA ILE A 28 13.13 -3.56 -14.49
C ILE A 28 13.13 -3.27 -12.99
N LEU A 29 14.30 -3.26 -12.33
CA LEU A 29 14.43 -3.09 -10.88
C LEU A 29 13.81 -1.77 -10.39
N CYS A 30 13.97 -0.66 -11.12
CA CYS A 30 13.34 0.60 -10.74
C CYS A 30 11.81 0.50 -10.72
N ASN A 31 11.22 -0.09 -11.77
CA ASN A 31 9.77 -0.22 -11.88
C ASN A 31 9.22 -1.23 -10.87
N THR A 32 9.86 -2.39 -10.72
CA THR A 32 9.41 -3.42 -9.78
C THR A 32 9.60 -3.01 -8.32
N LEU A 33 10.64 -2.22 -8.00
CA LEU A 33 10.82 -1.65 -6.66
C LEU A 33 9.74 -0.61 -6.35
N PHE A 34 9.37 0.22 -7.33
CA PHE A 34 8.26 1.16 -7.19
C PHE A 34 6.93 0.44 -6.94
N LEU A 35 6.61 -0.57 -7.75
CA LEU A 35 5.41 -1.40 -7.55
C LEU A 35 5.42 -2.13 -6.20
N LEU A 36 6.58 -2.61 -5.76
CA LEU A 36 6.74 -3.25 -4.45
C LEU A 36 6.40 -2.27 -3.34
N ALA A 37 6.93 -1.04 -3.40
CA ALA A 37 6.67 -0.01 -2.40
C ALA A 37 5.19 0.40 -2.37
N GLN A 38 4.56 0.50 -3.54
CA GLN A 38 3.14 0.77 -3.68
C GLN A 38 2.31 -0.32 -2.98
N GLN A 39 2.63 -1.60 -3.20
CA GLN A 39 1.91 -2.71 -2.57
C GLN A 39 2.21 -2.86 -1.07
N ALA A 40 3.42 -2.52 -0.63
CA ALA A 40 3.87 -2.66 0.75
C ALA A 40 3.41 -1.50 1.65
N GLY A 41 3.28 -0.27 1.11
CA GLY A 41 2.90 0.91 1.87
C GLY A 41 1.63 0.72 2.70
N PRO A 42 0.49 0.37 2.09
CA PRO A 42 -0.76 0.16 2.81
C PRO A 42 -0.75 -0.96 3.85
N LEU A 43 0.18 -1.92 3.74
CA LEU A 43 0.32 -3.00 4.74
C LEU A 43 0.93 -2.50 6.06
N LEU A 44 1.66 -1.38 6.02
CA LEU A 44 2.33 -0.79 7.17
C LEU A 44 1.51 0.32 7.84
N ILE A 45 0.42 0.77 7.21
CA ILE A 45 -0.45 1.81 7.75
C ILE A 45 -1.26 1.23 8.92
N ASP A 46 -1.29 1.97 10.03
CA ASP A 46 -2.20 1.70 11.13
C ASP A 46 -3.62 2.13 10.73
N ASP A 47 -4.59 1.25 10.93
CA ASP A 47 -5.99 1.52 10.59
C ASP A 47 -6.73 2.27 11.70
N GLY A 48 -6.09 2.46 12.87
CA GLY A 48 -6.65 3.19 14.01
C GLY A 48 -7.75 2.43 14.75
N ILE A 49 -8.01 1.18 14.37
CA ILE A 49 -9.06 0.33 14.93
C ILE A 49 -8.45 -0.56 16.01
N ALA A 50 -9.21 -0.83 17.08
CA ALA A 50 -8.82 -1.78 18.11
C ALA A 50 -8.90 -3.23 17.58
N ASP A 51 -7.93 -3.61 16.76
CA ASP A 51 -7.86 -4.83 15.95
C ASP A 51 -8.16 -6.14 16.70
N LYS A 52 -7.67 -6.24 17.94
CA LYS A 52 -7.83 -7.40 18.83
C LYS A 52 -9.15 -7.44 19.57
N GLU A 53 -9.89 -6.34 19.59
CA GLU A 53 -11.15 -6.22 20.34
C GLU A 53 -12.38 -6.23 19.41
N VAL A 54 -12.20 -5.85 18.14
CA VAL A 54 -13.32 -5.66 17.21
C VAL A 54 -13.72 -6.95 16.49
N ILE A 55 -15.02 -7.22 16.50
CA ILE A 55 -15.70 -8.29 15.78
C ILE A 55 -16.68 -7.64 14.80
N VAL A 56 -16.66 -8.11 13.56
CA VAL A 56 -17.58 -7.67 12.52
C VAL A 56 -18.53 -8.83 12.22
N ILE A 57 -19.82 -8.51 12.21
CA ILE A 57 -20.89 -9.42 11.89
C ILE A 57 -21.55 -8.89 10.63
N ASP A 58 -21.58 -9.71 9.60
CA ASP A 58 -22.07 -9.29 8.30
C ASP A 58 -23.07 -10.30 7.74
N GLN A 59 -23.75 -9.93 6.66
CA GLN A 59 -24.68 -10.81 5.92
C GLN A 59 -25.95 -11.21 6.68
N ILE A 60 -26.50 -10.31 7.51
CA ILE A 60 -27.82 -10.52 8.11
C ILE A 60 -28.88 -10.04 7.12
N VAL A 61 -29.36 -10.97 6.28
CA VAL A 61 -30.29 -10.68 5.20
C VAL A 61 -31.73 -10.90 5.66
N ARG A 62 -32.59 -9.93 5.37
CA ARG A 62 -34.05 -10.08 5.47
C ARG A 62 -34.61 -10.47 4.10
N PRO A 63 -35.33 -11.61 3.99
CA PRO A 63 -35.82 -12.10 2.70
C PRO A 63 -36.96 -11.24 2.14
N ASP A 64 -37.87 -10.78 3.00
CA ASP A 64 -39.11 -10.11 2.60
C ASP A 64 -39.18 -8.67 3.12
N GLY A 65 -38.21 -7.83 2.73
CA GLY A 65 -38.22 -6.39 2.97
C GLY A 65 -36.98 -5.85 3.66
N ASN A 66 -37.11 -4.66 4.25
CA ASN A 66 -36.00 -3.90 4.79
C ASN A 66 -35.97 -3.92 6.32
N TRP A 67 -34.78 -3.89 6.90
CA TRP A 67 -34.57 -3.66 8.34
C TRP A 67 -34.93 -2.23 8.71
N THR A 68 -35.63 -2.06 9.83
CA THR A 68 -35.90 -0.74 10.42
C THR A 68 -34.80 -0.36 11.41
N ALA A 69 -34.65 0.94 11.68
CA ALA A 69 -33.72 1.43 12.70
C ALA A 69 -33.98 0.79 14.07
N ALA A 70 -35.26 0.58 14.42
CA ALA A 70 -35.65 -0.06 15.68
C ALA A 70 -35.19 -1.52 15.75
N GLN A 71 -35.33 -2.28 14.66
CA GLN A 71 -34.84 -3.66 14.61
C GLN A 71 -33.31 -3.72 14.67
N ALA A 72 -32.62 -2.76 14.04
CA ALA A 72 -31.18 -2.64 14.12
C ALA A 72 -30.70 -2.32 15.55
N SER A 73 -31.37 -1.41 16.27
CA SER A 73 -31.04 -1.12 17.67
C SER A 73 -31.30 -2.31 18.59
N VAL A 74 -32.41 -3.04 18.41
CA VAL A 74 -32.70 -4.23 19.23
C VAL A 74 -31.63 -5.30 19.09
N GLY A 75 -31.11 -5.51 17.87
CA GLY A 75 -29.98 -6.43 17.66
C GLY A 75 -28.70 -5.93 18.30
N ALA A 76 -28.42 -4.64 18.20
CA ALA A 76 -27.24 -4.04 18.83
C ALA A 76 -27.29 -4.19 20.36
N ASP A 77 -28.44 -3.91 20.98
CA ASP A 77 -28.63 -4.02 22.43
C ASP A 77 -28.51 -5.48 22.90
N ALA A 78 -29.05 -6.42 22.13
CA ALA A 78 -28.92 -7.85 22.44
C ALA A 78 -27.47 -8.35 22.31
N LEU A 79 -26.71 -7.87 21.33
CA LEU A 79 -25.29 -8.16 21.19
C LEU A 79 -24.47 -7.50 22.31
N ALA A 80 -24.82 -6.29 22.73
CA ALA A 80 -24.19 -5.60 23.85
C ALA A 80 -24.41 -6.31 25.20
N ALA A 81 -25.48 -7.08 25.34
CA ALA A 81 -25.78 -7.84 26.55
C ALA A 81 -24.96 -9.14 26.69
N ILE A 82 -24.17 -9.53 25.68
CA ILE A 82 -23.30 -10.71 25.76
C ILE A 82 -22.15 -10.42 26.75
N PRO A 83 -21.87 -11.33 27.72
CA PRO A 83 -20.72 -11.17 28.62
C PRO A 83 -19.41 -11.00 27.85
N GLY A 84 -18.62 -10.01 28.26
CA GLY A 84 -17.35 -9.66 27.58
C GLY A 84 -17.50 -8.66 26.44
N VAL A 85 -18.71 -8.22 26.08
CA VAL A 85 -18.93 -7.14 25.12
C VAL A 85 -18.89 -5.77 25.82
N LYS A 86 -18.02 -4.88 25.35
CA LYS A 86 -17.94 -3.48 25.79
C LYS A 86 -18.99 -2.61 25.10
N ARG A 87 -19.20 -2.85 23.79
CA ARG A 87 -20.18 -2.11 22.99
C ARG A 87 -20.53 -2.86 21.71
N ALA A 88 -21.76 -2.66 21.23
CA ALA A 88 -22.21 -3.17 19.94
C ALA A 88 -23.04 -2.09 19.23
N THR A 89 -22.87 -1.97 17.91
CA THR A 89 -23.70 -1.08 17.09
C THR A 89 -24.00 -1.73 15.75
N ALA A 90 -25.19 -1.45 15.22
CA ALA A 90 -25.49 -1.67 13.82
C ALA A 90 -24.70 -0.67 12.97
N VAL A 91 -24.22 -1.11 11.81
CA VAL A 91 -23.43 -0.28 10.90
C VAL A 91 -23.88 -0.43 9.45
N VAL A 92 -23.62 0.60 8.64
CA VAL A 92 -23.53 0.50 7.18
C VAL A 92 -22.10 0.82 6.78
N GLY A 93 -21.50 -0.10 6.01
CA GLY A 93 -20.09 -0.07 5.67
C GLY A 93 -19.21 -0.45 6.86
N ALA A 94 -18.91 -1.74 7.00
CA ALA A 94 -17.96 -2.20 8.00
C ALA A 94 -16.51 -2.08 7.47
N PRO A 95 -15.54 -1.67 8.31
CA PRO A 95 -14.13 -1.65 7.90
C PRO A 95 -13.66 -3.02 7.37
N MET A 96 -12.83 -3.01 6.32
CA MET A 96 -12.32 -4.22 5.64
C MET A 96 -13.40 -5.13 5.00
N ARG A 97 -14.61 -4.61 4.77
CA ARG A 97 -15.71 -5.32 4.07
C ARG A 97 -16.31 -4.45 2.98
N GLU A 98 -16.60 -5.07 1.83
CA GLU A 98 -17.20 -4.40 0.66
C GLU A 98 -18.69 -4.71 0.47
N THR A 99 -19.34 -5.35 1.45
CA THR A 99 -20.72 -5.86 1.32
C THR A 99 -21.79 -4.77 1.20
N LEU A 100 -21.58 -3.62 1.84
CA LEU A 100 -22.53 -2.49 1.80
C LEU A 100 -21.77 -1.17 1.95
N THR A 101 -21.01 -0.82 0.91
CA THR A 101 -20.18 0.39 0.90
C THR A 101 -21.03 1.61 0.59
N MET A 102 -20.77 2.70 1.31
CA MET A 102 -21.32 4.01 1.02
C MET A 102 -20.19 4.92 0.59
N VAL A 103 -20.32 5.49 -0.60
CA VAL A 103 -19.32 6.37 -1.20
C VAL A 103 -19.97 7.71 -1.44
N TYR A 104 -19.33 8.77 -0.97
CA TYR A 104 -19.81 10.13 -1.08
C TYR A 104 -18.79 10.99 -1.81
N ASP A 105 -19.27 11.88 -2.67
CA ASP A 105 -18.43 12.94 -3.23
C ASP A 105 -18.60 14.17 -2.36
N LEU A 106 -17.52 14.63 -1.74
CA LEU A 106 -17.49 15.82 -0.91
C LEU A 106 -16.77 16.96 -1.62
N LYS A 107 -17.42 18.12 -1.67
CA LYS A 107 -16.89 19.34 -2.25
C LYS A 107 -16.60 20.35 -1.13
N SER A 108 -15.35 20.81 -1.08
CA SER A 108 -14.97 21.94 -0.22
C SER A 108 -15.32 23.26 -0.91
N PRO A 109 -15.74 24.31 -0.17
CA PRO A 109 -16.12 25.60 -0.75
C PRO A 109 -15.10 26.19 -1.73
N ASN A 110 -13.80 25.99 -1.44
CA ASN A 110 -12.69 26.47 -2.26
C ASN A 110 -11.76 25.33 -2.74
N GLY A 111 -12.18 24.07 -2.63
CA GLY A 111 -11.35 22.90 -2.86
C GLY A 111 -11.89 21.96 -3.94
N PRO A 112 -11.10 20.93 -4.30
CA PRO A 112 -11.53 19.91 -5.24
C PRO A 112 -12.68 19.08 -4.65
N THR A 113 -13.48 18.47 -5.53
CA THR A 113 -14.39 17.39 -5.13
C THR A 113 -13.56 16.13 -4.87
N VAL A 114 -13.80 15.48 -3.73
CA VAL A 114 -13.07 14.32 -3.26
C VAL A 114 -14.06 13.23 -2.90
N GLN A 115 -13.82 12.04 -3.44
CA GLN A 115 -14.59 10.85 -3.10
C GLN A 115 -14.11 10.28 -1.76
N VAL A 116 -15.06 9.92 -0.88
CA VAL A 116 -14.81 9.42 0.47
C VAL A 116 -15.70 8.23 0.79
N SER A 117 -15.21 7.34 1.66
CA SER A 117 -16.00 6.25 2.21
C SER A 117 -16.77 6.70 3.46
N GLY A 118 -18.09 6.55 3.45
CA GLY A 118 -18.94 6.89 4.59
C GLY A 118 -19.25 5.69 5.47
N PHE A 119 -18.98 5.80 6.76
CA PHE A 119 -19.29 4.85 7.80
C PHE A 119 -20.47 5.35 8.61
N ILE A 120 -21.49 4.51 8.75
CA ILE A 120 -22.74 4.87 9.43
C ILE A 120 -22.94 3.95 10.61
N GLY A 121 -23.28 4.52 11.76
CA GLY A 121 -23.57 3.76 12.98
C GLY A 121 -23.59 4.66 14.21
N LYS A 122 -24.17 4.14 15.29
CA LYS A 122 -24.19 4.85 16.58
C LYS A 122 -22.89 4.62 17.32
N GLN A 123 -22.31 5.68 17.90
CA GLN A 123 -21.09 5.60 18.73
C GLN A 123 -19.96 4.77 18.09
N LEU A 124 -19.72 5.00 16.79
CA LEU A 124 -18.73 4.26 16.02
C LEU A 124 -17.30 4.44 16.55
N ILE A 125 -16.97 5.64 17.06
CA ILE A 125 -15.64 5.94 17.60
C ILE A 125 -15.32 4.97 18.75
N ASP A 126 -16.21 4.89 19.74
CA ASP A 126 -16.02 3.99 20.89
C ASP A 126 -16.05 2.51 20.51
N THR A 127 -16.93 2.14 19.56
CA THR A 127 -17.12 0.74 19.14
C THR A 127 -15.96 0.22 18.29
N LEU A 128 -15.39 1.05 17.43
CA LEU A 128 -14.19 0.71 16.66
C LEU A 128 -12.89 0.97 17.45
N GLY A 129 -12.97 1.70 18.57
CA GLY A 129 -11.80 2.11 19.35
C GLY A 129 -10.98 3.21 18.68
N LEU A 130 -11.61 4.02 17.82
CA LEU A 130 -10.96 5.11 17.11
C LEU A 130 -10.51 6.21 18.08
N GLN A 131 -9.41 6.87 17.75
CA GLN A 131 -8.91 8.00 18.52
C GLN A 131 -9.40 9.31 17.90
N LEU A 132 -10.18 10.06 18.66
CA LEU A 132 -10.57 11.43 18.30
C LEU A 132 -9.37 12.36 18.51
N SER A 133 -8.84 12.93 17.42
CA SER A 133 -7.70 13.84 17.48
C SER A 133 -8.13 15.28 17.77
N ARG A 134 -9.29 15.72 17.24
CA ARG A 134 -9.84 17.07 17.44
C ARG A 134 -11.37 17.09 17.40
N GLY A 135 -11.95 18.14 17.99
CA GLY A 135 -13.40 18.37 17.99
C GLY A 135 -14.12 17.49 19.00
N ARG A 136 -15.31 17.01 18.65
CA ARG A 136 -16.16 16.17 19.51
C ARG A 136 -16.77 14.99 18.74
N ASP A 137 -17.26 14.01 19.48
CA ASP A 137 -18.17 12.98 18.94
C ASP A 137 -19.59 13.54 18.73
N PHE A 138 -20.43 12.75 18.06
CA PHE A 138 -21.83 13.07 17.79
C PHE A 138 -22.66 13.06 19.08
N LEU A 139 -23.64 13.96 19.13
CA LEU A 139 -24.64 14.03 20.20
C LEU A 139 -25.81 13.09 19.87
N ASP A 140 -26.49 12.59 20.91
CA ASP A 140 -27.63 11.66 20.74
C ASP A 140 -28.78 12.24 19.89
N ASN A 141 -28.96 13.57 19.91
CA ASN A 141 -29.98 14.27 19.11
C ASN A 141 -29.58 14.53 17.65
N GLU A 142 -28.32 14.29 17.28
CA GLU A 142 -27.82 14.46 15.91
C GLU A 142 -28.06 13.20 15.07
N TYR A 143 -28.46 12.08 15.69
CA TYR A 143 -28.71 10.82 15.00
C TYR A 143 -30.05 10.79 14.28
N ALA A 144 -30.02 10.65 12.95
CA ALA A 144 -31.21 10.46 12.12
C ALA A 144 -31.26 9.06 11.51
N ASP A 145 -32.44 8.59 11.12
CA ASP A 145 -32.54 7.33 10.36
C ASP A 145 -31.96 7.51 8.95
N LEU A 146 -31.33 6.46 8.44
CA LEU A 146 -30.88 6.43 7.06
C LEU A 146 -32.10 6.41 6.13
N GLN A 147 -32.14 7.31 5.17
CA GLN A 147 -33.13 7.34 4.10
C GLN A 147 -32.40 7.19 2.77
N LEU A 148 -32.83 6.25 1.94
CA LEU A 148 -32.31 6.02 0.59
C LEU A 148 -33.17 6.82 -0.39
N GLY A 149 -32.64 7.93 -0.91
CA GLY A 149 -33.34 8.87 -1.79
C GLY A 149 -32.77 10.28 -1.66
N ASP A 150 -33.24 11.24 -2.49
CA ASP A 150 -32.81 12.64 -2.48
C ASP A 150 -33.07 13.28 -1.09
N ASP A 151 -32.07 13.20 -0.23
CA ASP A 151 -31.93 14.03 0.97
C ASP A 151 -31.59 15.45 0.50
N ALA A 152 -32.59 16.16 -0.06
CA ALA A 152 -32.60 17.63 -0.10
C ALA A 152 -32.84 18.15 1.33
N ASN A 153 -32.00 17.72 2.27
CA ASN A 153 -32.10 18.09 3.66
C ASN A 153 -31.42 19.44 3.82
N THR A 154 -32.21 20.48 4.06
CA THR A 154 -31.71 21.86 4.20
C THR A 154 -30.87 22.04 5.48
N ALA A 155 -30.95 21.08 6.40
CA ALA A 155 -30.18 21.07 7.64
C ALA A 155 -28.74 20.56 7.40
N SER A 156 -27.77 21.29 7.95
CA SER A 156 -26.36 20.87 7.93
C SER A 156 -26.16 19.61 8.77
N THR A 157 -25.77 18.51 8.14
CA THR A 157 -25.51 17.23 8.81
C THR A 157 -24.10 17.25 9.43
N PRO A 158 -23.94 17.04 10.74
CA PRO A 158 -22.62 16.97 11.34
C PRO A 158 -21.91 15.70 10.87
N ILE A 159 -20.63 15.82 10.51
CA ILE A 159 -19.77 14.70 10.09
C ILE A 159 -18.46 14.71 10.85
N ILE A 160 -17.86 13.53 10.99
CA ILE A 160 -16.51 13.36 11.51
C ILE A 160 -15.66 12.85 10.37
N ILE A 161 -14.47 13.43 10.19
CA ILE A 161 -13.57 13.08 9.09
C ILE A 161 -12.25 12.54 9.61
N THR A 162 -11.46 11.90 8.76
CA THR A 162 -10.08 11.54 9.12
C THR A 162 -9.14 12.73 9.06
N GLU A 163 -8.03 12.63 9.79
CA GLU A 163 -6.99 13.66 9.79
C GLU A 163 -6.38 13.84 8.39
N ALA A 164 -6.17 12.75 7.64
CA ALA A 164 -5.70 12.79 6.27
C ALA A 164 -6.62 13.61 5.36
N LEU A 165 -7.94 13.41 5.46
CA LEU A 165 -8.92 14.17 4.69
C LEU A 165 -8.95 15.64 5.11
N GLY A 166 -8.88 15.92 6.41
CA GLY A 166 -8.86 17.29 6.94
C GLY A 166 -7.61 18.08 6.54
N ARG A 167 -6.45 17.42 6.44
CA ARG A 167 -5.22 18.04 5.92
C ARG A 167 -5.34 18.44 4.46
N THR A 168 -5.94 17.59 3.62
CA THR A 168 -6.08 17.88 2.19
C THR A 168 -7.15 18.93 1.89
N LEU A 169 -8.27 18.93 2.62
CA LEU A 169 -9.39 19.83 2.33
C LEU A 169 -9.27 21.21 3.01
N PHE A 170 -8.57 21.30 4.14
CA PHE A 170 -8.59 22.48 5.02
C PHE A 170 -7.22 22.82 5.64
N ASP A 171 -6.11 22.41 5.03
CA ASP A 171 -4.74 22.62 5.52
C ASP A 171 -4.55 22.24 7.01
N GLY A 172 -5.33 21.25 7.47
CA GLY A 172 -5.25 20.71 8.82
C GLY A 172 -6.15 21.39 9.86
N ASN A 173 -7.02 22.34 9.51
CA ASN A 173 -8.02 22.92 10.43
C ASN A 173 -9.47 22.70 9.95
N PRO A 174 -9.96 21.45 9.97
CA PRO A 174 -11.25 21.12 9.38
C PRO A 174 -12.46 21.36 10.31
N VAL A 175 -12.27 21.42 11.63
CA VAL A 175 -13.40 21.51 12.58
C VAL A 175 -14.16 22.83 12.42
N GLY A 176 -15.50 22.74 12.33
CA GLY A 176 -16.41 23.86 12.10
C GLY A 176 -16.56 24.24 10.62
N GLN A 177 -15.81 23.63 9.71
CA GLN A 177 -15.91 23.92 8.28
C GLN A 177 -17.12 23.24 7.65
N ALA A 178 -17.69 23.90 6.65
CA ALA A 178 -18.78 23.38 5.85
C ALA A 178 -18.25 22.64 4.62
N LEU A 179 -18.89 21.52 4.30
CA LEU A 179 -18.69 20.72 3.11
C LEU A 179 -20.04 20.54 2.42
N THR A 180 -20.05 20.36 1.11
CA THR A 180 -21.27 20.00 0.39
C THR A 180 -21.09 18.67 -0.30
N SER A 181 -22.18 17.98 -0.60
CA SER A 181 -22.14 16.86 -1.54
C SER A 181 -21.71 17.34 -2.93
N GLY A 182 -21.21 16.44 -3.77
CA GLY A 182 -20.71 16.75 -5.12
C GLY A 182 -21.76 17.38 -6.05
N ASP A 183 -23.03 17.03 -5.84
CA ASP A 183 -24.22 17.58 -6.48
C ASP A 183 -24.75 18.87 -5.81
N GLY A 184 -24.22 19.23 -4.64
CA GLY A 184 -24.62 20.41 -3.87
C GLY A 184 -25.94 20.28 -3.10
N SER A 185 -26.58 19.10 -3.10
CA SER A 185 -27.88 18.89 -2.46
C SER A 185 -27.80 18.86 -0.93
N SER A 186 -26.77 18.19 -0.40
CA SER A 186 -26.55 18.00 1.04
C SER A 186 -25.44 18.90 1.57
N HIS A 187 -25.69 19.50 2.74
CA HIS A 187 -24.73 20.32 3.47
C HIS A 187 -24.21 19.55 4.70
N TYR A 188 -22.90 19.55 4.88
CA TYR A 188 -22.22 18.86 5.96
C TYR A 188 -21.37 19.85 6.77
N VAL A 189 -21.25 19.65 8.08
CA VAL A 189 -20.37 20.44 8.95
C VAL A 189 -19.45 19.50 9.71
N VAL A 190 -18.15 19.75 9.65
CA VAL A 190 -17.18 18.91 10.34
C VAL A 190 -17.20 19.23 11.84
N VAL A 191 -17.57 18.26 12.67
CA VAL A 191 -17.64 18.42 14.14
C VAL A 191 -16.47 17.76 14.88
N GLY A 192 -15.80 16.83 14.22
CA GLY A 192 -14.69 16.07 14.81
C GLY A 192 -13.74 15.52 13.76
N VAL A 193 -12.56 15.12 14.23
CA VAL A 193 -11.51 14.51 13.42
C VAL A 193 -11.00 13.27 14.13
N VAL A 194 -10.98 12.13 13.44
CA VAL A 194 -10.33 10.90 13.92
C VAL A 194 -8.91 10.81 13.35
N ALA A 195 -7.99 10.23 14.11
CA ALA A 195 -6.59 10.12 13.71
C ALA A 195 -6.44 9.29 12.42
N HIS A 196 -6.94 8.04 12.44
CA HIS A 196 -6.79 7.07 11.36
C HIS A 196 -8.07 6.29 11.16
N LEU A 197 -8.46 6.07 9.90
CA LEU A 197 -9.53 5.15 9.49
C LEU A 197 -9.40 4.85 8.00
N LEU A 198 -9.23 3.59 7.65
CA LEU A 198 -9.12 3.15 6.25
C LEU A 198 -10.49 3.08 5.56
N ARG A 199 -10.52 3.37 4.26
CA ARG A 199 -11.68 3.19 3.39
C ARG A 199 -11.99 1.73 3.04
N TYR A 200 -13.15 1.49 2.43
CA TYR A 200 -13.55 0.15 1.98
C TYR A 200 -12.76 -0.34 0.75
N GLN A 201 -12.48 0.55 -0.20
CA GLN A 201 -11.78 0.22 -1.45
C GLN A 201 -10.30 -0.05 -1.20
N LEU A 202 -10.01 -1.31 -0.90
CA LEU A 202 -8.64 -1.80 -0.69
C LEU A 202 -7.79 -1.72 -1.97
N SER A 203 -8.43 -1.73 -3.15
CA SER A 203 -7.75 -1.58 -4.46
C SER A 203 -7.13 -0.20 -4.65
N GLU A 204 -7.73 0.84 -4.06
CA GLU A 204 -7.35 2.23 -4.33
C GLU A 204 -6.42 2.82 -3.26
N LEU A 205 -6.05 2.09 -2.20
CA LEU A 205 -5.20 2.57 -1.09
C LEU A 205 -3.87 3.25 -1.51
N ASP A 206 -3.46 3.10 -2.76
CA ASP A 206 -2.18 3.56 -3.30
C ASP A 206 -2.19 5.01 -3.81
N ASP A 207 -3.36 5.65 -3.93
CA ASP A 207 -3.52 7.02 -4.44
C ASP A 207 -3.25 8.12 -3.39
N GLY A 208 -2.84 7.74 -2.18
CA GLY A 208 -2.65 8.66 -1.04
C GLY A 208 -3.95 9.07 -0.34
N LYS A 209 -5.09 8.49 -0.72
CA LYS A 209 -6.44 8.72 -0.19
C LYS A 209 -6.96 7.49 0.56
N ALA A 210 -6.06 6.60 0.97
CA ALA A 210 -6.37 5.38 1.72
C ALA A 210 -7.23 5.65 2.97
N GLU A 211 -7.03 6.81 3.59
CA GLU A 211 -7.71 7.21 4.80
C GLU A 211 -8.85 8.19 4.52
N TYR A 212 -9.37 8.29 3.30
CA TYR A 212 -10.47 9.22 3.00
C TYR A 212 -11.80 8.59 3.42
N ALA A 213 -12.07 8.69 4.70
CA ALA A 213 -13.25 8.19 5.35
C ALA A 213 -13.96 9.30 6.13
N ILE A 214 -15.29 9.17 6.21
CA ILE A 214 -16.15 10.01 7.03
C ILE A 214 -17.06 9.12 7.88
N LEU A 215 -17.42 9.59 9.06
CA LEU A 215 -18.47 9.00 9.87
C LEU A 215 -19.72 9.89 9.78
N LEU A 216 -20.89 9.27 9.68
CA LEU A 216 -22.17 9.95 9.69
C LEU A 216 -23.02 9.48 10.87
N PRO A 217 -23.72 10.40 11.56
CA PRO A 217 -24.64 10.06 12.64
C PRO A 217 -25.98 9.59 12.06
N ARG A 218 -25.96 8.49 11.30
CA ARG A 218 -27.17 7.86 10.79
C ARG A 218 -27.40 6.49 11.44
N ARG A 219 -28.65 6.10 11.58
CA ARG A 219 -29.07 4.77 12.05
C ARG A 219 -29.41 3.91 10.84
N PRO A 220 -28.82 2.69 10.70
CA PRO A 220 -29.13 1.81 9.58
C PRO A 220 -30.64 1.51 9.51
N ALA A 221 -31.27 1.88 8.40
CA ALA A 221 -32.70 1.71 8.16
C ALA A 221 -32.97 1.61 6.66
N GLY A 222 -34.06 0.94 6.28
CA GLY A 222 -34.48 0.86 4.89
C GLY A 222 -33.60 -0.04 4.02
N LEU A 223 -32.77 -0.90 4.61
CA LEU A 223 -31.85 -1.79 3.91
C LEU A 223 -32.23 -3.27 4.09
N PRO A 224 -32.11 -4.12 3.06
CA PRO A 224 -32.38 -5.56 3.17
C PRO A 224 -31.26 -6.33 3.89
N LEU A 225 -30.10 -5.68 4.06
CA LEU A 225 -28.92 -6.20 4.73
C LEU A 225 -28.65 -5.41 6.00
N LEU A 226 -28.25 -6.13 7.05
CA LEU A 226 -27.79 -5.55 8.30
C LEU A 226 -26.41 -6.11 8.65
N SER A 227 -25.54 -5.23 9.15
CA SER A 227 -24.21 -5.57 9.63
C SER A 227 -24.04 -4.95 11.02
N PHE A 228 -23.24 -5.59 11.88
CA PHE A 228 -22.92 -5.10 13.21
C PHE A 228 -21.42 -5.08 13.43
N VAL A 229 -20.99 -4.14 14.26
CA VAL A 229 -19.65 -4.12 14.82
C VAL A 229 -19.78 -4.23 16.33
N VAL A 230 -19.00 -5.14 16.91
CA VAL A 230 -18.99 -5.43 18.33
C VAL A 230 -17.57 -5.29 18.86
N ARG A 231 -17.39 -4.52 19.93
CA ARG A 231 -16.15 -4.42 20.68
C ARG A 231 -16.22 -5.33 21.88
N ALA A 232 -15.41 -6.36 21.91
CA ALA A 232 -15.28 -7.28 23.02
C ALA A 232 -13.96 -7.06 23.79
N GLU A 233 -13.88 -7.55 25.02
CA GLU A 233 -12.60 -7.74 25.69
C GLU A 233 -11.73 -8.73 24.90
N ALA A 234 -10.43 -8.42 24.79
CA ALA A 234 -9.52 -9.16 23.91
C ALA A 234 -9.40 -10.66 24.28
N ASP A 235 -9.56 -11.00 25.55
CA ASP A 235 -9.53 -12.37 26.09
C ASP A 235 -10.86 -13.13 25.93
N GLN A 236 -11.99 -12.41 25.88
CA GLN A 236 -13.33 -12.99 25.72
C GLN A 236 -13.83 -12.99 24.26
N ARG A 237 -13.09 -12.38 23.34
CA ARG A 237 -13.46 -12.23 21.92
C ARG A 237 -13.92 -13.54 21.27
N ASP A 238 -13.17 -14.63 21.45
CA ASP A 238 -13.48 -15.90 20.79
C ASP A 238 -14.74 -16.56 21.39
N ALA A 239 -15.05 -16.30 22.66
CA ALA A 239 -16.30 -16.72 23.29
C ALA A 239 -17.48 -15.91 22.73
N VAL A 240 -17.32 -14.59 22.58
CA VAL A 240 -18.32 -13.72 21.95
C VAL A 240 -18.60 -14.15 20.51
N ILE A 241 -17.56 -14.40 19.69
CA ILE A 241 -17.72 -14.88 18.31
C ILE A 241 -18.58 -16.15 18.23
N LYS A 242 -18.42 -17.08 19.18
CA LYS A 242 -19.21 -18.32 19.25
C LYS A 242 -20.65 -18.08 19.74
N ALA A 243 -20.87 -17.09 20.60
CA ALA A 243 -22.19 -16.77 21.15
C ALA A 243 -23.08 -15.99 20.17
N VAL A 244 -22.48 -15.10 19.37
CA VAL A 244 -23.18 -14.18 18.46
C VAL A 244 -24.24 -14.86 17.56
N PRO A 245 -23.95 -15.97 16.85
CA PRO A 245 -24.95 -16.59 15.99
C PRO A 245 -26.20 -17.04 16.75
N GLY A 246 -26.05 -17.56 17.97
CA GLY A 246 -27.18 -18.00 18.80
C GLY A 246 -28.04 -16.83 19.30
N VAL A 247 -27.41 -15.72 19.67
CA VAL A 247 -28.12 -14.50 20.06
C VAL A 247 -28.92 -13.95 18.88
N LEU A 248 -28.30 -13.82 17.71
CA LEU A 248 -28.96 -13.31 16.51
C LEU A 248 -30.12 -14.21 16.04
N GLN A 249 -29.96 -15.53 16.13
CA GLN A 249 -31.04 -16.48 15.84
C GLN A 249 -32.22 -16.32 16.78
N THR A 250 -31.97 -16.01 18.06
CA THR A 250 -33.02 -15.79 19.05
C THR A 250 -33.72 -14.46 18.82
N VAL A 251 -32.97 -13.38 18.59
CA VAL A 251 -33.50 -12.02 18.40
C VAL A 251 -34.28 -11.89 17.10
N TYR A 252 -33.77 -12.48 16.02
CA TYR A 252 -34.36 -12.41 14.68
C TYR A 252 -35.00 -13.73 14.24
N ALA A 253 -35.53 -14.50 15.19
CA ALA A 253 -36.18 -15.78 14.92
C ALA A 253 -37.26 -15.65 13.83
N GLY A 254 -37.10 -16.37 12.73
CA GLY A 254 -38.03 -16.34 11.58
C GLY A 254 -37.96 -15.09 10.70
N GLN A 255 -37.10 -14.11 11.00
CA GLN A 255 -36.93 -12.88 10.22
C GLN A 255 -35.68 -12.91 9.32
N MET A 256 -34.68 -13.73 9.65
CA MET A 256 -33.47 -13.91 8.83
C MET A 256 -33.71 -14.92 7.70
N ALA A 257 -33.10 -14.67 6.55
CA ALA A 257 -33.15 -15.58 5.41
C ALA A 257 -32.45 -16.91 5.75
N LYS A 258 -33.15 -18.02 5.60
CA LYS A 258 -32.63 -19.37 5.93
C LYS A 258 -31.41 -19.79 5.11
N SER A 259 -31.20 -19.16 3.95
CA SER A 259 -30.07 -19.43 3.06
C SER A 259 -28.82 -18.60 3.38
N PHE A 260 -28.93 -17.61 4.27
CA PHE A 260 -27.83 -16.72 4.64
C PHE A 260 -27.51 -16.87 6.12
N ASN A 261 -26.34 -17.43 6.41
CA ASN A 261 -25.82 -17.48 7.77
C ASN A 261 -25.01 -16.21 8.05
N PRO A 262 -25.22 -15.55 9.20
CA PRO A 262 -24.40 -14.40 9.59
C PRO A 262 -22.92 -14.79 9.61
N VAL A 263 -22.10 -13.98 8.93
CA VAL A 263 -20.64 -14.18 8.93
C VAL A 263 -20.06 -13.36 10.07
N VAL A 264 -19.64 -14.07 11.11
CA VAL A 264 -18.94 -13.48 12.26
C VAL A 264 -17.45 -13.62 12.03
N SER A 265 -16.72 -12.51 12.00
CA SER A 265 -15.27 -12.51 11.79
C SER A 265 -14.62 -11.53 12.74
N SER A 266 -13.45 -11.88 13.26
CA SER A 266 -12.61 -10.88 13.94
C SER A 266 -12.07 -9.87 12.92
N TYR A 267 -11.85 -8.63 13.35
CA TYR A 267 -11.29 -7.61 12.49
C TYR A 267 -9.88 -8.00 11.98
N GLU A 268 -9.06 -8.58 12.84
CA GLU A 268 -7.74 -9.13 12.49
C GLU A 268 -7.81 -10.12 11.30
N GLN A 269 -8.78 -11.05 11.32
CA GLN A 269 -9.00 -11.97 10.22
C GLN A 269 -9.43 -11.24 8.94
N LEU A 270 -10.33 -10.26 9.05
CA LEU A 270 -10.78 -9.47 7.90
C LEU A 270 -9.63 -8.69 7.28
N ARG A 271 -8.83 -7.99 8.08
CA ARG A 271 -7.64 -7.26 7.63
C ARG A 271 -6.64 -8.21 6.97
N SER A 272 -6.39 -9.38 7.58
CA SER A 272 -5.48 -10.38 7.01
C SER A 272 -5.95 -10.91 5.64
N ASN A 273 -7.26 -11.10 5.47
CA ASN A 273 -7.86 -11.62 4.25
C ASN A 273 -7.94 -10.54 3.16
N GLY A 274 -8.37 -9.32 3.50
CA GLY A 274 -8.43 -8.19 2.58
C GLY A 274 -7.06 -7.81 2.04
N MET A 275 -6.02 -7.94 2.87
CA MET A 275 -4.64 -7.66 2.48
C MET A 275 -3.90 -8.88 1.88
N ARG A 276 -4.53 -10.05 1.76
CA ARG A 276 -3.87 -11.29 1.32
C ARG A 276 -3.31 -11.17 -0.10
N ASN A 277 -4.08 -10.58 -1.02
CA ASN A 277 -3.66 -10.41 -2.41
C ASN A 277 -2.46 -9.45 -2.51
N ARG A 278 -2.46 -8.36 -1.72
CA ARG A 278 -1.34 -7.41 -1.64
C ARG A 278 -0.08 -8.08 -1.08
N ARG A 279 -0.20 -8.85 0.00
CA ARG A 279 0.92 -9.64 0.56
C ARG A 279 1.50 -10.62 -0.45
N ALA A 280 0.66 -11.32 -1.20
CA ALA A 280 1.10 -12.23 -2.25
C ALA A 280 1.85 -11.48 -3.38
N ALA A 281 1.34 -10.32 -3.81
CA ALA A 281 1.99 -9.46 -4.79
C ALA A 281 3.37 -8.96 -4.29
N VAL A 282 3.48 -8.56 -3.03
CA VAL A 282 4.75 -8.15 -2.40
C VAL A 282 5.76 -9.30 -2.45
N TRP A 283 5.37 -10.52 -2.06
CA TRP A 283 6.26 -11.68 -2.12
C TRP A 283 6.69 -12.05 -3.54
N LEU A 284 5.77 -11.96 -4.51
CA LEU A 284 6.08 -12.18 -5.91
C LEU A 284 7.09 -11.16 -6.43
N LEU A 285 6.85 -9.86 -6.19
CA LEU A 285 7.73 -8.77 -6.62
C LEU A 285 9.10 -8.84 -5.95
N LEU A 286 9.17 -9.21 -4.67
CA LEU A 286 10.42 -9.42 -3.96
C LEU A 286 11.22 -10.57 -4.59
N THR A 287 10.56 -11.67 -4.93
CA THR A 287 11.18 -12.82 -5.60
C THR A 287 11.70 -12.42 -6.99
N VAL A 288 10.91 -11.70 -7.78
CA VAL A 288 11.33 -11.19 -9.09
C VAL A 288 12.56 -10.28 -8.96
N ASN A 289 12.55 -9.35 -8.02
CA ASN A 289 13.69 -8.47 -7.75
C ASN A 289 14.95 -9.25 -7.37
N ALA A 290 14.82 -10.26 -6.51
CA ALA A 290 15.94 -11.11 -6.10
C ALA A 290 16.51 -11.90 -7.29
N VAL A 291 15.66 -12.45 -8.15
CA VAL A 291 16.07 -13.20 -9.35
C VAL A 291 16.77 -12.27 -10.35
N VAL A 292 16.19 -11.10 -10.65
CA VAL A 292 16.79 -10.12 -11.57
C VAL A 292 18.12 -9.62 -11.04
N ALA A 293 18.22 -9.31 -9.75
CA ALA A 293 19.48 -8.91 -9.12
C ALA A 293 20.55 -10.02 -9.23
N THR A 294 20.17 -11.27 -8.99
CA THR A 294 21.08 -12.42 -9.08
C THR A 294 21.57 -12.67 -10.50
N ILE A 295 20.67 -12.66 -11.49
CA ILE A 295 21.02 -12.80 -12.91
C ILE A 295 21.94 -11.65 -13.34
N THR A 296 21.67 -10.43 -12.88
CA THR A 296 22.48 -9.25 -13.16
C THR A 296 23.89 -9.40 -12.59
N LEU A 297 24.00 -9.83 -11.32
CA LEU A 297 25.27 -10.07 -10.65
C LEU A 297 26.11 -11.12 -11.41
N ILE A 298 25.50 -12.25 -11.76
CA ILE A 298 26.16 -13.35 -12.48
C ILE A 298 26.59 -12.89 -13.89
N GLY A 299 25.73 -12.19 -14.62
CA GLY A 299 26.06 -11.72 -15.97
C GLY A 299 27.18 -10.69 -15.98
N ILE A 300 27.15 -9.70 -15.07
CA ILE A 300 28.24 -8.72 -14.95
C ILE A 300 29.55 -9.39 -14.56
N ALA A 301 29.54 -10.32 -13.60
CA ALA A 301 30.73 -11.05 -13.18
C ALA A 301 31.32 -11.90 -14.32
N SER A 302 30.46 -12.56 -15.10
CA SER A 302 30.86 -13.42 -16.22
C SER A 302 31.44 -12.61 -17.38
N LEU A 303 30.75 -11.55 -17.80
CA LEU A 303 31.20 -10.66 -18.88
C LEU A 303 32.49 -9.92 -18.49
N SER A 304 32.57 -9.42 -17.26
CA SER A 304 33.78 -8.74 -16.75
C SER A 304 34.95 -9.72 -16.62
N GLY A 305 34.69 -10.94 -16.14
CA GLY A 305 35.72 -11.99 -16.06
C GLY A 305 36.31 -12.33 -17.42
N TYR A 306 35.46 -12.53 -18.43
CA TYR A 306 35.88 -12.80 -19.81
C TYR A 306 36.66 -11.61 -20.40
N TRP A 307 36.17 -10.38 -20.20
CA TRP A 307 36.85 -9.16 -20.66
C TRP A 307 38.26 -9.01 -20.07
N ILE A 308 38.41 -9.32 -18.79
CA ILE A 308 39.71 -9.26 -18.11
C ILE A 308 40.63 -10.37 -18.63
N GLN A 309 40.12 -11.60 -18.84
CA GLN A 309 40.90 -12.71 -19.40
C GLN A 309 41.48 -12.38 -20.77
N GLN A 310 40.70 -11.73 -21.64
CA GLN A 310 41.15 -11.31 -22.97
C GLN A 310 42.30 -10.27 -22.92
N ARG A 311 42.45 -9.55 -21.80
CA ARG A 311 43.49 -8.54 -21.55
C ARG A 311 44.62 -9.01 -20.64
N THR A 312 44.67 -10.30 -20.28
CA THR A 312 45.66 -10.87 -19.33
C THR A 312 47.11 -10.56 -19.74
N ARG A 313 47.44 -10.63 -21.03
CA ARG A 313 48.80 -10.34 -21.53
C ARG A 313 49.24 -8.90 -21.26
N GLN A 314 48.34 -7.93 -21.43
CA GLN A 314 48.62 -6.51 -21.13
C GLN A 314 48.77 -6.26 -19.63
N ILE A 315 47.97 -6.96 -18.81
CA ILE A 315 48.06 -6.90 -17.35
C ILE A 315 49.41 -7.47 -16.88
N GLY A 316 49.84 -8.60 -17.45
CA GLY A 316 51.14 -9.22 -17.18
C GLY A 316 52.31 -8.27 -17.48
N ILE A 317 52.29 -7.59 -18.62
CA ILE A 317 53.31 -6.60 -18.99
C ILE A 317 53.33 -5.42 -18.01
N ARG A 318 52.17 -4.84 -17.66
CA ARG A 318 52.10 -3.76 -16.67
C ARG A 318 52.60 -4.18 -15.28
N ARG A 319 52.30 -5.40 -14.86
CA ARG A 319 52.80 -5.95 -13.58
C ARG A 319 54.29 -6.20 -13.61
N ALA A 320 54.86 -6.63 -14.75
CA ALA A 320 56.30 -6.76 -14.92
C ALA A 320 57.03 -5.40 -14.87
N LEU A 321 56.37 -4.33 -15.30
CA LEU A 321 56.85 -2.95 -15.21
C LEU A 321 56.65 -2.30 -13.83
N GLY A 322 56.19 -3.06 -12.81
CA GLY A 322 56.10 -2.58 -11.42
C GLY A 322 54.71 -2.12 -10.96
N ALA A 323 53.65 -2.32 -11.75
CA ALA A 323 52.29 -1.97 -11.30
C ALA A 323 51.86 -2.82 -10.09
N THR A 324 51.36 -2.15 -9.05
CA THR A 324 50.87 -2.81 -7.83
C THR A 324 49.52 -3.49 -8.07
N ARG A 325 49.20 -4.53 -7.28
CA ARG A 325 47.92 -5.25 -7.35
C ARG A 325 46.72 -4.30 -7.15
N SER A 326 46.88 -3.30 -6.28
CA SER A 326 45.85 -2.29 -6.00
C SER A 326 45.60 -1.37 -7.20
N GLN A 327 46.63 -0.97 -7.93
CA GLN A 327 46.47 -0.14 -9.14
C GLN A 327 45.73 -0.88 -10.26
N VAL A 328 46.00 -2.18 -10.43
CA VAL A 328 45.29 -3.02 -11.40
C VAL A 328 43.82 -3.18 -11.00
N MET A 329 43.56 -3.43 -9.72
CA MET A 329 42.20 -3.53 -9.17
C MET A 329 41.38 -2.25 -9.39
N HIS A 330 41.92 -1.09 -8.98
CA HIS A 330 41.23 0.20 -9.11
C HIS A 330 40.94 0.55 -10.57
N HIS A 331 41.83 0.18 -11.49
CA HIS A 331 41.60 0.40 -12.91
C HIS A 331 40.36 -0.34 -13.41
N PHE A 332 40.19 -1.62 -13.06
CA PHE A 332 39.03 -2.42 -13.47
C PHE A 332 37.73 -1.99 -12.76
N LEU A 333 37.81 -1.65 -11.47
CA LEU A 333 36.66 -1.10 -10.74
C LEU A 333 36.20 0.24 -11.35
N ALA A 334 37.13 1.13 -11.71
CA ALA A 334 36.82 2.40 -12.35
C ALA A 334 36.27 2.21 -13.78
N GLU A 335 36.82 1.27 -14.56
CA GLU A 335 36.30 0.94 -15.90
C GLU A 335 34.87 0.41 -15.80
N ASN A 336 34.61 -0.53 -14.88
CA ASN A 336 33.26 -1.04 -14.65
C ASN A 336 32.32 0.04 -14.13
N LEU A 337 32.76 0.88 -13.18
CA LEU A 337 31.95 1.99 -12.67
C LEU A 337 31.47 2.91 -13.79
N LEU A 338 32.34 3.22 -14.76
CA LEU A 338 31.99 4.08 -15.90
C LEU A 338 30.95 3.42 -16.81
N LEU A 339 31.06 2.11 -17.04
CA LEU A 339 30.05 1.33 -17.76
C LEU A 339 28.72 1.26 -17.00
N THR A 340 28.76 1.02 -15.69
CA THR A 340 27.58 0.96 -14.83
C THR A 340 26.86 2.29 -14.77
N VAL A 341 27.57 3.41 -14.61
CA VAL A 341 26.98 4.75 -14.65
C VAL A 341 26.36 5.04 -16.02
N GLY A 342 27.04 4.66 -17.12
CA GLY A 342 26.50 4.82 -18.47
C GLY A 342 25.20 4.04 -18.68
N GLY A 343 25.17 2.75 -18.33
CA GLY A 343 23.97 1.91 -18.41
C GLY A 343 22.87 2.36 -17.44
N LEU A 344 23.24 2.83 -16.25
CA LEU A 344 22.31 3.37 -15.27
C LEU A 344 21.58 4.60 -15.81
N LEU A 345 22.29 5.58 -16.39
CA LEU A 345 21.64 6.78 -16.94
C LEU A 345 20.62 6.44 -18.03
N ILE A 346 20.98 5.52 -18.93
CA ILE A 346 20.07 5.06 -19.99
C ILE A 346 18.90 4.26 -19.39
N GLY A 347 19.17 3.40 -18.41
CA GLY A 347 18.17 2.61 -17.71
C GLY A 347 17.16 3.44 -16.94
N LEU A 348 17.61 4.51 -16.26
CA LEU A 348 16.73 5.46 -15.57
C LEU A 348 15.85 6.22 -16.56
N LEU A 349 16.40 6.64 -17.71
CA LEU A 349 15.62 7.28 -18.77
C LEU A 349 14.55 6.34 -19.33
N LEU A 350 14.90 5.07 -19.58
CA LEU A 350 13.95 4.03 -19.97
C LEU A 350 12.89 3.77 -18.90
N ALA A 351 13.27 3.73 -17.63
CA ALA A 351 12.34 3.54 -16.52
C ALA A 351 11.31 4.67 -16.46
N LEU A 352 11.74 5.92 -16.66
CA LEU A 352 10.85 7.08 -16.72
C LEU A 352 9.88 6.99 -17.91
N LEU A 353 10.37 6.62 -19.10
CA LEU A 353 9.52 6.46 -20.28
C LEU A 353 8.47 5.35 -20.08
N ILE A 354 8.87 4.21 -19.52
CA ILE A 354 7.97 3.10 -19.22
C ILE A 354 6.94 3.52 -18.17
N ASN A 355 7.36 4.21 -17.11
CA ASN A 355 6.46 4.70 -16.08
C ASN A 355 5.44 5.72 -16.65
N GLN A 356 5.90 6.63 -17.51
CA GLN A 356 5.03 7.60 -18.17
C GLN A 356 4.01 6.91 -19.10
N TRP A 357 4.42 5.85 -19.81
CA TRP A 357 3.53 5.06 -20.63
C TRP A 357 2.50 4.28 -19.81
N LEU A 358 2.92 3.70 -18.66
CA LEU A 358 2.01 3.05 -17.70
C LEU A 358 1.02 4.06 -17.11
N MET A 359 1.47 5.25 -16.73
CA MET A 359 0.63 6.31 -16.18
C MET A 359 -0.51 6.68 -17.13
N GLN A 360 -0.23 6.77 -18.44
CA GLN A 360 -1.26 7.08 -19.45
C GLN A 360 -2.34 6.00 -19.60
N HIS A 361 -2.01 4.73 -19.28
CA HIS A 361 -2.92 3.61 -19.50
C HIS A 361 -3.53 3.03 -18.21
N TYR A 362 -2.93 3.27 -17.05
CA TYR A 362 -3.27 2.59 -15.79
C TYR A 362 -3.43 3.51 -14.57
N GLU A 363 -3.43 4.85 -14.73
CA GLU A 363 -3.62 5.82 -13.62
C GLU A 363 -2.63 5.64 -12.44
N LEU A 364 -1.44 5.09 -12.69
CA LEU A 364 -0.44 4.91 -11.62
C LEU A 364 0.11 6.27 -11.12
N PRO A 365 0.38 6.39 -9.81
CA PRO A 365 1.02 7.58 -9.24
C PRO A 365 2.43 7.80 -9.82
N ARG A 366 2.83 9.08 -9.90
CA ARG A 366 4.15 9.49 -10.41
C ARG A 366 5.27 8.77 -9.68
N LEU A 367 6.25 8.25 -10.42
CA LEU A 367 7.43 7.62 -9.83
C LEU A 367 8.27 8.67 -9.07
N PRO A 368 8.39 8.59 -7.74
CA PRO A 368 9.12 9.59 -6.97
C PRO A 368 10.62 9.46 -7.24
N TRP A 369 11.28 10.61 -7.42
CA TRP A 369 12.72 10.70 -7.68
C TRP A 369 13.58 9.97 -6.64
N ALA A 370 13.11 9.89 -5.40
CA ALA A 370 13.76 9.14 -4.32
C ALA A 370 13.95 7.65 -4.69
N TYR A 371 12.99 7.02 -5.38
CA TYR A 371 13.12 5.62 -5.78
C TYR A 371 14.15 5.42 -6.90
N LEU A 372 14.31 6.40 -7.79
CA LEU A 372 15.38 6.38 -8.79
C LEU A 372 16.77 6.41 -8.12
N LEU A 373 16.91 7.20 -7.05
CA LEU A 373 18.15 7.26 -6.28
C LEU A 373 18.43 5.96 -5.53
N VAL A 374 17.42 5.38 -4.88
CA VAL A 374 17.55 4.10 -4.16
C VAL A 374 17.88 2.97 -5.13
N ALA A 375 17.13 2.83 -6.22
CA ALA A 375 17.37 1.81 -7.23
C ALA A 375 18.71 2.01 -7.93
N GLY A 376 19.08 3.25 -8.27
CA GLY A 376 20.38 3.56 -8.86
C GLY A 376 21.54 3.27 -7.90
N GLY A 377 21.41 3.59 -6.62
CA GLY A 377 22.37 3.25 -5.58
C GLY A 377 22.53 1.74 -5.42
N LEU A 378 21.43 1.00 -5.39
CA LEU A 378 21.43 -0.47 -5.36
C LEU A 378 22.13 -1.06 -6.59
N MET A 379 21.86 -0.51 -7.77
CA MET A 379 22.47 -0.95 -9.04
C MET A 379 23.99 -0.72 -9.04
N LEU A 380 24.45 0.43 -8.54
CA LEU A 380 25.87 0.73 -8.40
C LEU A 380 26.55 -0.24 -7.43
N LEU A 381 25.92 -0.51 -6.28
CA LEU A 381 26.43 -1.47 -5.30
C LEU A 381 26.52 -2.88 -5.92
N LEU A 382 25.47 -3.36 -6.59
CA LEU A 382 25.46 -4.67 -7.24
C LEU A 382 26.53 -4.78 -8.33
N GLY A 383 26.70 -3.75 -9.16
CA GLY A 383 27.74 -3.72 -10.20
C GLY A 383 29.15 -3.81 -9.62
N GLN A 384 29.44 -3.05 -8.56
CA GLN A 384 30.75 -3.07 -7.89
C GLN A 384 31.01 -4.42 -7.21
N VAL A 385 30.01 -4.99 -6.53
CA VAL A 385 30.12 -6.31 -5.88
C VAL A 385 30.35 -7.41 -6.91
N ALA A 386 29.67 -7.37 -8.07
CA ALA A 386 29.83 -8.34 -9.14
C ALA A 386 31.27 -8.37 -9.70
N VAL A 387 31.91 -7.20 -9.82
CA VAL A 387 33.26 -7.08 -10.39
C VAL A 387 34.37 -7.27 -9.37
N ALA A 388 34.08 -7.11 -8.08
CA ALA A 388 35.08 -7.30 -7.03
C ALA A 388 35.74 -8.69 -7.07
N ALA A 389 34.96 -9.76 -7.30
CA ALA A 389 35.49 -11.12 -7.38
C ALA A 389 36.42 -11.38 -8.60
N PRO A 390 36.00 -11.13 -9.85
CA PRO A 390 36.87 -11.31 -11.03
C PRO A 390 38.07 -10.36 -11.04
N ALA A 391 37.92 -9.11 -10.58
CA ALA A 391 39.04 -8.17 -10.48
C ALA A 391 40.08 -8.62 -9.44
N ARG A 392 39.65 -9.22 -8.31
CA ARG A 392 40.56 -9.83 -7.33
C ARG A 392 41.35 -10.97 -7.92
N ARG A 393 40.70 -11.87 -8.66
CA ARG A 393 41.37 -12.98 -9.34
C ARG A 393 42.42 -12.47 -10.34
N ALA A 394 42.09 -11.45 -11.13
CA ALA A 394 43.01 -10.89 -12.11
C ALA A 394 44.23 -10.18 -11.49
N ALA A 395 44.04 -9.45 -10.39
CA ALA A 395 45.13 -8.78 -9.67
C ALA A 395 46.10 -9.78 -9.01
N GLN A 396 45.63 -10.98 -8.68
CA GLN A 396 46.42 -12.04 -8.04
C GLN A 396 47.26 -12.88 -9.02
N LEU A 397 47.05 -12.75 -10.34
CA LEU A 397 47.82 -13.50 -11.34
C LEU A 397 49.32 -13.18 -11.25
N PRO A 398 50.20 -14.19 -11.06
CA PRO A 398 51.65 -14.00 -11.04
C PRO A 398 52.19 -13.50 -12.39
N PRO A 399 53.20 -12.61 -12.42
CA PRO A 399 53.79 -12.10 -13.66
C PRO A 399 54.33 -13.22 -14.58
N ALA A 400 54.89 -14.26 -13.96
CA ALA A 400 55.56 -15.37 -14.66
C ALA A 400 54.60 -16.28 -15.44
N SER A 401 53.32 -16.39 -15.03
CA SER A 401 52.34 -17.19 -15.77
C SER A 401 51.77 -16.44 -16.98
N ALA A 402 51.80 -15.11 -16.98
CA ALA A 402 51.26 -14.29 -18.07
C ALA A 402 52.19 -14.20 -19.30
N THR A 403 53.48 -14.54 -19.15
CA THR A 403 54.46 -14.56 -20.25
C THR A 403 54.74 -15.96 -20.80
N ARG A 404 54.20 -17.02 -20.19
CA ARG A 404 54.45 -18.42 -20.57
C ARG A 404 53.33 -19.04 -21.44
N SER A 405 52.18 -18.38 -21.60
CA SER A 405 51.13 -18.83 -22.51
C SER A 405 51.50 -18.43 -23.95
N VAL A 406 52.30 -19.28 -24.60
CA VAL A 406 52.42 -19.38 -26.07
C VAL A 406 51.55 -20.54 -26.51
#